data_AF-A0A1I4Z7C9-F1
#
_entry.id   AF-A0A1I4Z7C9-F1
#
_cell.length_a   1.000
_cell.length_b   1.000
_cell.length_c   1.000
_cell.angle_alpha   90.00
_cell.angle_beta   90.00
_cell.angle_gamma   90.00
#
_symmetry.space_group_name_H-M   'P 1'
#
loop_
_entity.id
_entity.type
_entity.pdbx_description
1 polymer ?
#
loop_
_entity_poly.entity_id
_entity_poly.type
_entity_poly.pdbx_seq_one_letter_code
_entity_poly.pdbx_strand_id
1 'polypeptide(L)'
;MKKYNLLILILMLTVGCAKRNDVNLLRSELNELKNSHKTLDKELDSIKKLYVMPFKLYESIVTNEKEIEPDSIIQDYKKLIDRYPNSFWKHESEKRIKNIEMRKKYWTKKDGWKLDGFPKKPLVDEETISCPGC
;
A
#
# COMPACT_ATOMS: atom_id res chain seq x y z
N MET A 1 -5.77 29.56 69.09
CA MET A 1 -5.82 29.89 67.65
C MET A 1 -4.52 29.62 66.87
N LYS A 2 -3.31 29.85 67.40
CA LYS A 2 -2.05 29.67 66.63
C LYS A 2 -1.72 28.23 66.17
N LYS A 3 -2.15 27.18 66.91
CA LYS A 3 -1.85 25.77 66.58
C LYS A 3 -2.65 25.21 65.39
N TYR A 4 -3.86 25.71 65.14
CA TYR A 4 -4.70 25.26 64.02
C TYR A 4 -4.24 25.83 62.67
N ASN A 5 -3.70 27.06 62.64
CA ASN A 5 -3.13 27.65 61.41
C ASN A 5 -1.90 26.90 60.89
N LEU A 6 -1.09 26.32 61.77
CA LEU A 6 0.07 25.52 61.37
C LEU A 6 -0.35 24.18 60.74
N LEU A 7 -1.41 23.57 61.26
CA LEU A 7 -1.97 22.31 60.77
C LEU A 7 -2.61 22.46 59.38
N ILE A 8 -3.31 23.58 59.13
CA ILE A 8 -3.88 23.91 57.81
C ILE A 8 -2.78 24.17 56.78
N LEU A 9 -1.67 24.81 57.16
CA LEU A 9 -0.54 25.05 56.27
C LEU A 9 0.15 23.74 55.82
N ILE A 10 0.31 22.80 56.75
CA ILE A 10 0.88 21.47 56.47
C ILE A 10 -0.06 20.66 55.55
N LEU A 11 -1.39 20.77 55.75
CA LEU A 11 -2.38 20.10 54.90
C LEU A 11 -2.42 20.66 53.48
N MET A 12 -2.22 21.98 53.31
CA MET A 12 -2.21 22.62 51.98
C MET A 12 -0.94 22.29 51.17
N LEU A 13 0.19 22.04 51.84
CA LEU A 13 1.46 21.69 51.18
C LEU A 13 1.48 20.25 50.64
N THR A 14 0.73 19.31 51.24
CA THR A 14 0.73 17.89 50.82
C THR A 14 -0.20 17.61 49.64
N VAL A 15 -1.26 18.41 49.43
CA VAL A 15 -2.22 18.22 48.32
C VAL A 15 -1.68 18.76 46.98
N GLY A 16 -0.72 19.68 47.00
CA GLY A 16 -0.18 20.32 45.79
C GLY A 16 0.77 19.45 44.95
N CYS A 17 1.42 18.45 45.53
CA CYS A 17 2.45 17.65 44.84
C CYS A 17 1.88 16.44 44.08
N ALA A 18 0.86 15.74 44.61
CA ALA A 18 0.31 14.55 43.97
C ALA A 18 -0.37 14.88 42.62
N LYS A 19 -1.17 15.95 42.59
CA LYS A 19 -1.94 16.37 41.40
C LYS A 19 -1.05 16.83 40.23
N ARG A 20 0.17 17.28 40.51
CA ARG A 20 1.13 17.76 39.51
C ARG A 20 1.82 16.60 38.77
N ASN A 21 2.02 15.48 39.45
CA ASN A 21 2.58 14.26 38.86
C ASN A 21 1.60 13.63 37.86
N ASP A 22 0.31 13.55 38.21
CA ASP A 22 -0.72 13.00 37.32
C ASP A 22 -0.88 13.82 36.03
N VAL A 23 -0.84 15.16 36.14
CA VAL A 23 -0.94 16.04 34.96
C VAL A 23 0.28 15.92 34.04
N ASN A 24 1.48 15.75 34.61
CA ASN A 24 2.69 15.55 33.82
C ASN A 24 2.71 14.17 33.14
N LEU A 25 2.24 13.13 33.83
CA LEU A 25 2.07 11.79 33.27
C LEU A 25 1.08 11.82 32.08
N LEU A 26 -0.12 12.37 32.29
CA LEU A 26 -1.13 12.49 31.23
C LEU A 26 -0.62 13.30 30.03
N ARG A 27 0.19 14.34 30.26
CA ARG A 27 0.83 15.10 29.18
C ARG A 27 1.85 14.25 28.41
N SER A 28 2.64 13.42 29.10
CA SER A 28 3.58 12.49 28.47
C SER A 28 2.85 11.49 27.59
N GLU A 29 1.84 10.82 28.14
CA GLU A 29 1.02 9.84 27.42
C GLU A 29 0.33 10.46 26.19
N LEU A 30 -0.21 11.68 26.33
CA LEU A 30 -0.80 12.40 25.21
C LEU A 30 0.22 12.73 24.12
N ASN A 31 1.44 13.09 24.49
CA ASN A 31 2.51 13.36 23.53
C ASN A 31 2.98 12.08 22.82
N GLU A 32 3.11 10.98 23.56
CA GLU A 32 3.43 9.67 22.98
C GLU A 32 2.34 9.22 22.02
N LEU A 33 1.06 9.33 22.39
CA LEU A 33 -0.06 8.99 21.54
C LEU A 33 -0.08 9.82 20.25
N LYS A 34 0.15 11.14 20.35
CA LYS A 34 0.26 12.03 19.18
C LYS A 34 1.42 11.64 18.26
N ASN A 35 2.57 11.27 18.83
CA ASN A 35 3.72 10.85 18.05
C ASN A 35 3.45 9.51 17.34
N SER A 36 2.86 8.53 18.04
CA SER A 36 2.46 7.26 17.46
C SER A 36 1.43 7.45 16.34
N HIS A 37 0.42 8.30 16.52
CA HIS A 37 -0.54 8.62 15.47
C HIS A 37 0.15 9.20 14.23
N LYS A 38 1.08 10.15 14.43
CA LYS A 38 1.84 10.75 13.32
C LYS A 38 2.71 9.71 12.59
N THR A 39 3.26 8.75 13.30
CA THR A 39 4.03 7.64 12.69
C THR A 39 3.12 6.72 11.89
N LEU A 40 1.98 6.32 12.44
CA LEU A 40 0.99 5.49 11.76
C LEU A 40 0.46 6.15 10.49
N ASP A 41 0.17 7.46 10.52
CA ASP A 41 -0.25 8.19 9.34
C ASP A 41 0.79 8.15 8.22
N LYS A 42 2.07 8.28 8.57
CA LYS A 42 3.18 8.20 7.60
C LYS A 42 3.35 6.80 7.04
N GLU A 43 3.25 5.78 7.88
CA GLU A 43 3.31 4.37 7.45
C GLU A 43 2.15 4.04 6.51
N LEU A 44 0.94 4.49 6.86
CA LEU A 44 -0.25 4.31 6.03
C LEU A 44 -0.10 5.02 4.67
N ASP A 45 0.41 6.26 4.65
CA ASP A 45 0.67 6.99 3.41
C ASP A 45 1.73 6.29 2.54
N SER A 46 2.78 5.77 3.17
CA SER A 46 3.80 4.97 2.50
C SER A 46 3.21 3.70 1.87
N ILE A 47 2.41 2.94 2.62
CA ILE A 47 1.73 1.73 2.11
C ILE A 47 0.81 2.07 0.94
N LYS A 48 0.03 3.15 1.07
CA LYS A 48 -0.87 3.61 -0.01
C LYS A 48 -0.10 3.92 -1.28
N LYS A 49 1.01 4.65 -1.18
CA LYS A 49 1.84 5.05 -2.31
C LYS A 49 2.58 3.88 -2.96
N LEU A 50 3.16 2.99 -2.16
CA LEU A 50 4.01 1.90 -2.64
C LEU A 50 3.23 0.69 -3.15
N TYR A 51 2.03 0.43 -2.61
CA TYR A 51 1.29 -0.79 -2.91
C TYR A 51 -0.11 -0.53 -3.45
N VAL A 52 -0.92 0.28 -2.77
CA VAL A 52 -2.34 0.44 -3.13
C VAL A 52 -2.53 1.19 -4.44
N MET A 53 -1.83 2.31 -4.62
CA MET A 53 -1.90 3.10 -5.85
C MET A 53 -1.43 2.33 -7.09
N PRO A 54 -0.23 1.70 -7.10
CA PRO A 54 0.18 0.92 -8.26
C PRO A 54 -0.70 -0.30 -8.51
N PHE A 55 -1.21 -0.97 -7.46
CA PHE A 55 -2.18 -2.06 -7.63
C PHE A 55 -3.44 -1.60 -8.38
N LYS A 56 -4.04 -0.46 -7.99
CA LYS A 56 -5.24 0.07 -8.66
C LYS A 56 -4.99 0.41 -10.13
N LEU A 57 -3.81 0.93 -10.45
CA LEU A 57 -3.42 1.21 -11.83
C LEU A 57 -3.26 -0.09 -12.61
N TYR A 58 -2.55 -1.06 -12.05
CA TYR A 58 -2.38 -2.39 -12.65
C TYR A 58 -3.74 -3.07 -12.89
N GLU A 59 -4.61 -3.09 -11.87
CA GLU A 59 -5.96 -3.64 -11.95
C GLU A 59 -6.75 -2.99 -13.08
N SER A 60 -6.74 -1.66 -13.16
CA SER A 60 -7.43 -0.93 -14.24
C SER A 60 -6.90 -1.28 -15.62
N ILE A 61 -5.59 -1.52 -15.79
CA ILE A 61 -5.03 -1.95 -17.07
C ILE A 61 -5.59 -3.34 -17.40
N VAL A 62 -5.46 -4.28 -16.47
CA VAL A 62 -5.90 -5.68 -16.63
C VAL A 62 -7.38 -5.79 -16.98
N THR A 63 -8.24 -5.04 -16.30
CA THR A 63 -9.69 -5.09 -16.54
C THR A 63 -10.06 -4.57 -17.93
N ASN A 64 -9.30 -3.61 -18.45
CA ASN A 64 -9.58 -2.97 -19.72
C ASN A 64 -8.85 -3.64 -20.91
N GLU A 65 -7.94 -4.58 -20.66
CA GLU A 65 -7.15 -5.24 -21.72
C GLU A 65 -8.01 -5.84 -22.83
N LYS A 66 -9.22 -6.31 -22.52
CA LYS A 66 -10.08 -6.98 -23.50
C LYS A 66 -10.57 -6.06 -24.63
N GLU A 67 -10.68 -4.77 -24.35
CA GLU A 67 -11.33 -3.79 -25.22
C GLU A 67 -10.33 -2.84 -25.89
N ILE A 68 -9.10 -2.80 -25.39
CA ILE A 68 -8.05 -1.87 -25.81
C ILE A 68 -7.11 -2.56 -26.81
N GLU A 69 -6.54 -1.79 -27.73
CA GLU A 69 -5.51 -2.27 -28.64
C GLU A 69 -4.20 -2.61 -27.91
N PRO A 70 -3.45 -3.63 -28.36
CA PRO A 70 -2.24 -4.10 -27.69
C PRO A 70 -1.20 -3.00 -27.41
N ASP A 71 -0.99 -2.08 -28.36
CA ASP A 71 0.00 -1.01 -28.21
C ASP A 71 -0.36 -0.02 -27.11
N SER A 72 -1.65 0.30 -26.99
CA SER A 72 -2.17 1.15 -25.91
C SER A 72 -2.01 0.46 -24.55
N ILE A 73 -2.30 -0.85 -24.45
CA ILE A 73 -2.09 -1.62 -23.22
C ILE A 73 -0.60 -1.65 -22.83
N ILE A 74 0.29 -1.90 -23.80
CA ILE A 74 1.74 -1.88 -23.57
C ILE A 74 2.20 -0.51 -23.08
N GLN A 75 1.67 0.56 -23.65
CA GLN A 75 2.00 1.92 -23.22
C GLN A 75 1.57 2.18 -21.78
N ASP A 76 0.40 1.70 -21.36
CA ASP A 76 -0.06 1.88 -19.99
C ASP A 76 0.79 1.10 -18.98
N TYR A 77 1.21 -0.12 -19.33
CA TYR A 77 2.18 -0.86 -18.51
C TYR A 77 3.54 -0.16 -18.45
N LYS A 78 4.02 0.45 -19.55
CA LYS A 78 5.25 1.27 -19.54
C LYS A 78 5.13 2.46 -18.59
N LYS A 79 4.00 3.19 -18.61
CA LYS A 79 3.74 4.29 -17.66
C LYS A 79 3.75 3.79 -16.20
N LEU A 80 3.22 2.59 -15.95
CA LEU A 80 3.24 1.99 -14.61
C LEU A 80 4.68 1.65 -14.17
N ILE A 81 5.49 1.07 -15.06
CA ILE A 81 6.91 0.79 -14.82
C ILE A 81 7.68 2.08 -14.51
N ASP A 82 7.50 3.13 -15.34
CA ASP A 82 8.19 4.40 -15.18
C ASP A 82 7.85 5.07 -13.85
N ARG A 83 6.60 4.95 -13.40
CA ARG A 83 6.16 5.50 -12.11
C ARG A 83 6.64 4.68 -10.91
N TYR A 84 6.82 3.37 -11.06
CA TYR A 84 7.20 2.46 -9.98
C TYR A 84 8.37 1.52 -10.38
N PRO A 85 9.56 2.08 -10.69
CA PRO A 85 10.65 1.34 -11.35
C PRO A 85 11.37 0.32 -10.46
N ASN A 86 11.20 0.39 -9.13
CA ASN A 86 11.79 -0.52 -8.16
C ASN A 86 10.70 -1.23 -7.34
N SER A 87 9.66 -1.71 -8.02
CA SER A 87 8.51 -2.35 -7.38
C SER A 87 8.22 -3.71 -7.99
N PHE A 88 7.48 -4.54 -7.24
CA PHE A 88 6.87 -5.77 -7.75
C PHE A 88 6.10 -5.53 -9.06
N TRP A 89 5.44 -4.38 -9.17
CA TRP A 89 4.63 -4.02 -10.33
C TRP A 89 5.43 -3.82 -11.60
N LYS A 90 6.71 -3.45 -11.51
CA LYS A 90 7.59 -3.44 -12.68
C LYS A 90 7.74 -4.84 -13.26
N HIS A 91 8.10 -5.81 -12.42
CA HIS A 91 8.30 -7.19 -12.84
C HIS A 91 7.03 -7.78 -13.48
N GLU A 92 5.88 -7.61 -12.82
CA GLU A 92 4.59 -8.07 -13.35
C GLU A 92 4.21 -7.39 -14.66
N SER A 93 4.45 -6.08 -14.78
CA SER A 93 4.16 -5.32 -16.00
C SER A 93 5.04 -5.77 -17.17
N GLU A 94 6.33 -6.01 -16.93
CA GLU A 94 7.25 -6.52 -17.95
C GLU A 94 6.83 -7.92 -18.43
N LYS A 95 6.40 -8.80 -17.53
CA LYS A 95 5.87 -10.12 -17.86
C LYS A 95 4.60 -10.04 -18.70
N ARG A 96 3.67 -9.14 -18.33
CA ARG A 96 2.43 -8.87 -19.08
C ARG A 96 2.70 -8.30 -20.47
N ILE A 97 3.61 -7.32 -20.59
CA ILE A 97 4.03 -6.76 -21.89
C ILE A 97 4.52 -7.87 -22.81
N LYS A 98 5.43 -8.73 -22.35
CA LYS A 98 5.94 -9.86 -23.15
C LYS A 98 4.80 -10.77 -23.63
N ASN A 99 3.86 -11.09 -22.74
CA ASN A 99 2.68 -11.89 -23.10
C ASN A 99 1.88 -11.19 -24.21
N ILE A 100 1.55 -9.90 -24.04
CA ILE A 100 0.77 -9.11 -25.01
C ILE A 100 1.47 -9.06 -26.36
N GLU A 101 2.77 -8.80 -26.41
CA GLU A 101 3.56 -8.80 -27.65
C GLU A 101 3.46 -10.14 -28.38
N MET A 102 3.56 -11.27 -27.66
CA MET A 102 3.42 -12.61 -28.25
C MET A 102 2.04 -12.86 -28.85
N ARG A 103 0.98 -12.36 -28.20
CA ARG A 103 -0.41 -12.56 -28.65
C ARG A 103 -0.96 -11.45 -29.52
N LYS A 104 -0.24 -10.33 -29.72
CA LYS A 104 -0.71 -9.13 -30.42
C LYS A 104 -1.33 -9.42 -31.79
N LYS A 105 -0.78 -10.40 -32.53
CA LYS A 105 -1.30 -10.87 -33.82
C LYS A 105 -2.74 -11.42 -33.79
N TYR A 106 -3.25 -11.79 -32.62
CA TYR A 106 -4.62 -12.29 -32.44
C TYR A 106 -5.61 -11.18 -32.09
N TRP A 107 -5.15 -9.93 -31.98
CA TRP A 107 -6.03 -8.79 -31.77
C TRP A 107 -6.40 -8.14 -33.10
N THR A 108 -7.66 -7.72 -33.23
CA THR A 108 -8.13 -6.93 -34.38
C THR A 108 -9.03 -5.78 -33.92
N LYS A 109 -9.03 -4.68 -34.68
CA LYS A 109 -9.89 -3.52 -34.37
C LYS A 109 -11.38 -3.83 -34.40
N LYS A 110 -11.80 -4.82 -35.20
CA LYS A 110 -13.20 -5.21 -35.37
C LYS A 110 -13.69 -6.13 -34.24
N ASP A 111 -12.91 -7.16 -33.92
CA ASP A 111 -13.35 -8.27 -33.08
C ASP A 111 -12.62 -8.32 -31.72
N GLY A 112 -11.70 -7.38 -31.45
CA GLY A 112 -10.85 -7.41 -30.26
C GLY A 112 -9.92 -8.62 -30.25
N TRP A 113 -9.70 -9.20 -29.08
CA TRP A 113 -8.91 -10.43 -28.91
C TRP A 113 -9.67 -11.66 -29.43
N LYS A 114 -9.14 -12.29 -30.48
CA LYS A 114 -9.67 -13.55 -31.02
C LYS A 114 -9.20 -14.73 -30.17
N LEU A 115 -10.00 -15.11 -29.17
CA LEU A 115 -9.71 -16.21 -28.25
C LEU A 115 -9.80 -17.60 -28.89
N ASP A 116 -10.38 -17.68 -30.08
CA ASP A 116 -10.74 -18.94 -30.75
C ASP A 116 -9.55 -19.56 -31.51
N GLY A 117 -8.47 -18.79 -31.71
CA GLY A 117 -7.27 -19.21 -32.45
C GLY A 117 -6.05 -19.54 -31.59
N PHE A 118 -6.19 -19.53 -30.26
CA PHE A 118 -5.06 -19.85 -29.38
C PHE A 118 -4.73 -21.35 -29.46
N PRO A 119 -3.45 -21.73 -29.64
CA PRO A 119 -3.05 -23.12 -29.46
C PRO A 119 -3.43 -23.55 -28.03
N LYS A 120 -4.18 -24.64 -27.90
CA LYS A 120 -4.59 -25.24 -26.61
C LYS A 120 -3.41 -25.71 -25.74
N LYS A 121 -2.18 -25.64 -26.25
CA LYS A 121 -0.96 -25.96 -25.51
C LYS A 121 -0.31 -24.68 -24.96
N PRO A 122 0.09 -24.66 -23.68
CA PRO A 122 0.87 -23.56 -23.14
C PRO A 122 2.14 -23.34 -23.98
N LEU A 123 2.49 -22.08 -24.24
CA LEU A 123 3.58 -21.68 -25.14
C LEU A 123 4.98 -21.82 -24.51
N VAL A 124 5.09 -22.31 -23.27
CA VAL A 124 6.33 -22.56 -22.55
C VAL A 124 6.06 -23.71 -21.56
N ASP A 125 6.93 -24.71 -21.50
CA ASP A 125 6.97 -25.65 -20.36
C ASP A 125 7.23 -24.80 -19.11
N GLU A 126 6.20 -24.57 -18.30
CA GLU A 126 6.35 -23.91 -17.00
C GLU A 126 7.33 -24.76 -16.17
N GLU A 127 8.49 -24.20 -15.85
CA GLU A 127 9.23 -24.65 -14.67
C GLU A 127 8.26 -24.51 -13.49
N THR A 128 7.72 -25.64 -13.06
CA THR A 128 6.79 -25.71 -11.93
C THR A 128 7.52 -25.16 -10.71
N ILE A 129 7.18 -23.94 -10.30
CA ILE A 129 7.58 -23.43 -9.00
C ILE A 129 6.76 -24.22 -7.99
N SER A 130 7.40 -25.19 -7.36
CA SER A 130 6.86 -25.89 -6.20
C SER A 130 6.67 -24.87 -5.08
N CYS A 131 5.42 -24.53 -4.78
CA CYS A 131 5.09 -23.82 -3.55
C CYS A 131 5.07 -24.84 -2.41
N PRO A 132 5.97 -24.77 -1.43
CA PRO A 132 5.90 -25.66 -0.28
C PRO A 132 4.63 -25.35 0.52
N GLY A 133 3.66 -26.28 0.50
CA GLY A 133 2.43 -26.22 1.31
C GLY A 133 1.10 -26.29 0.55
N CYS A 134 1.11 -26.49 -0.77
CA CYS A 134 -0.09 -26.80 -1.56
C CYS A 134 -0.12 -28.27 -1.99
#